data_AF-A0A8J5C7Z0-F1
#
_entry.id   AF-A0A8J5C7Z0-F1
#
_cell.length_a   1.000
_cell.length_b   1.000
_cell.length_c   1.000
_cell.angle_alpha   90.00
_cell.angle_beta   90.00
_cell.angle_gamma   90.00
#
_symmetry.space_group_name_H-M   'P 1'
#
loop_
_entity.id
_entity.type
_entity.pdbx_description
1 polymer ?
#
loop_
_entity_poly.entity_id
_entity_poly.type
_entity_poly.pdbx_seq_one_letter_code
_entity_poly.pdbx_strand_id
1 'polypeptide(L)'
;MRSSIPSLLHVADNLPPPSVTAALLQSTTISKLRLYGVDPAVIQSFAGTNISLVIGVANADVASLASDPAAAASWVSANVFPYVGASSISIVSVGNEALDSGDSSLASNLLPAMQNLLYALSASTAASAVKVSTVHSMTVLSQSDPPSSGAFRPEFVDTLKGILSFLRDSGAPFMINPYPYFAYASDPRPDTLAFCLFQSNPGRVDGGSKLAYTNMFDAQVDAVRSAINALGFPEVEIVVAETGWPYKGDPDEVGASVDNAKAFVGNLVAHLRSLTGTPLMPGRSVDTYLFSLYDEDLKPGPTSERSFGLYRADQTMNYDAGLAKSVSTSNATAIERDVGSDAAIADCSAGGNDDGSDPAGGVVRAGGDAAIGGGRRVVAARGAVFLRRWIACGNPTRPSLFLRGADAADANAVGRDKTQGDRVDIQSNRKYNILRANGEDIGHVDLKISQRDKVRIDASVHSRGYYVFWRGWQAN
;
A
#
# COMPACT_ATOMS: atom_id res chain seq x y z
N MET A 1 4.73 -11.84 -4.64
CA MET A 1 3.97 -12.46 -3.53
C MET A 1 4.42 -11.88 -2.21
N ARG A 2 3.68 -12.07 -1.12
CA ARG A 2 4.00 -11.45 0.17
C ARG A 2 4.00 -12.52 1.29
N SER A 3 4.81 -12.35 2.34
CA SER A 3 4.89 -13.28 3.50
C SER A 3 4.95 -12.48 4.81
N SER A 4 4.50 -13.04 5.93
CA SER A 4 4.58 -12.41 7.26
C SER A 4 5.63 -13.08 8.16
N ILE A 5 6.34 -12.31 8.98
CA ILE A 5 7.23 -12.72 10.07
C ILE A 5 6.82 -11.93 11.33
N PRO A 6 6.58 -12.55 12.49
CA PRO A 6 6.35 -11.81 13.73
C PRO A 6 7.57 -11.02 14.20
N SER A 7 7.34 -10.06 15.09
CA SER A 7 8.39 -9.51 15.93
C SER A 7 9.21 -10.64 16.56
N LEU A 8 10.51 -10.69 16.25
CA LEU A 8 11.49 -11.73 16.60
C LEU A 8 11.68 -12.04 18.09
N LEU A 9 10.89 -11.45 19.00
CA LEU A 9 11.18 -11.50 20.44
C LEU A 9 10.14 -12.21 21.32
N HIS A 10 9.02 -12.75 20.80
CA HIS A 10 8.00 -13.34 21.69
C HIS A 10 7.31 -14.64 21.23
N VAL A 11 7.44 -15.07 19.97
CA VAL A 11 6.73 -16.26 19.46
C VAL A 11 7.63 -17.30 18.79
N ALA A 12 8.94 -17.03 18.70
CA ALA A 12 9.96 -18.00 18.33
C ALA A 12 11.33 -17.57 18.87
N ASP A 13 12.19 -18.51 19.26
CA ASP A 13 13.58 -18.22 19.71
C ASP A 13 14.66 -18.94 18.88
N ASN A 14 14.26 -19.73 17.88
CA ASN A 14 15.13 -20.54 17.04
C ASN A 14 15.34 -19.98 15.62
N LEU A 15 14.80 -18.79 15.32
CA LEU A 15 14.77 -18.25 13.95
C LEU A 15 16.17 -17.92 13.42
N PRO A 16 16.39 -18.06 12.08
CA PRO A 16 17.68 -17.78 11.49
C PRO A 16 18.03 -16.28 11.56
N PRO A 17 19.32 -15.93 11.45
CA PRO A 17 19.75 -14.53 11.44
C PRO A 17 19.02 -13.72 10.35
N PRO A 18 18.72 -12.42 10.58
CA PRO A 18 17.96 -11.61 9.61
C PRO A 18 18.55 -11.53 8.19
N SER A 19 19.88 -11.62 8.04
CA SER A 19 20.55 -11.65 6.74
C SER A 19 20.28 -12.94 5.96
N VAL A 20 20.17 -14.06 6.67
CA VAL A 20 19.84 -15.38 6.12
C VAL A 20 18.39 -15.39 5.62
N THR A 21 17.47 -14.77 6.37
CA THR A 21 16.09 -14.54 5.94
C THR A 21 16.00 -13.65 4.70
N ALA A 22 16.77 -12.55 4.65
CA ALA A 22 16.80 -11.67 3.49
C ALA A 22 17.28 -12.40 2.22
N ALA A 23 18.36 -13.19 2.34
CA ALA A 23 18.86 -14.02 1.25
C ALA A 23 17.85 -15.07 0.79
N LEU A 24 17.16 -15.73 1.73
CA LEU A 24 16.08 -16.67 1.42
C LEU A 24 15.00 -15.98 0.59
N LEU A 25 14.45 -14.85 1.05
CA LEU A 25 13.38 -14.17 0.32
C LEU A 25 13.83 -13.70 -1.06
N GLN A 26 15.08 -13.25 -1.23
CA GLN A 26 15.63 -12.90 -2.54
C GLN A 26 15.69 -14.07 -3.52
N SER A 27 15.81 -15.31 -3.04
CA SER A 27 15.77 -16.53 -3.86
C SER A 27 14.33 -16.93 -4.30
N THR A 28 13.31 -16.29 -3.72
CA THR A 28 11.89 -16.59 -3.99
C THR A 28 11.23 -15.45 -4.78
N THR A 29 10.00 -15.71 -5.23
CA THR A 29 9.11 -14.72 -5.85
C THR A 29 8.36 -13.84 -4.82
N ILE A 30 8.72 -13.94 -3.53
CA ILE A 30 8.23 -13.07 -2.47
C ILE A 30 8.93 -11.72 -2.61
N SER A 31 8.14 -10.65 -2.69
CA SER A 31 8.59 -9.28 -2.87
C SER A 31 8.11 -8.35 -1.77
N LYS A 32 7.28 -8.83 -0.84
CA LYS A 32 6.86 -8.05 0.33
C LYS A 32 6.86 -8.89 1.60
N LEU A 33 7.20 -8.25 2.70
CA LEU A 33 7.30 -8.87 4.01
C LEU A 33 6.49 -8.06 5.02
N ARG A 34 5.71 -8.70 5.87
CA ARG A 34 5.03 -8.05 6.99
C ARG A 34 5.71 -8.44 8.30
N LEU A 35 6.08 -7.46 9.10
CA LEU A 35 6.60 -7.60 10.45
C LEU A 35 5.51 -7.21 11.45
N TYR A 36 5.23 -8.03 12.46
CA TYR A 36 4.21 -7.71 13.48
C TYR A 36 4.67 -6.64 14.48
N GLY A 37 5.98 -6.42 14.55
CA GLY A 37 6.59 -5.34 15.32
C GLY A 37 7.79 -4.77 14.59
N VAL A 38 8.56 -3.96 15.30
CA VAL A 38 9.78 -3.34 14.78
C VAL A 38 10.98 -4.13 15.26
N ASP A 39 11.76 -4.65 14.32
CA ASP A 39 13.09 -5.20 14.58
C ASP A 39 14.12 -4.47 13.71
N PRO A 40 14.98 -3.63 14.32
CA PRO A 40 16.02 -2.90 13.60
C PRO A 40 16.93 -3.78 12.74
N ALA A 41 17.33 -4.95 13.25
CA ALA A 41 18.25 -5.85 12.55
C ALA A 41 17.58 -6.47 11.31
N VAL A 42 16.29 -6.81 11.41
CA VAL A 42 15.52 -7.25 10.24
C VAL A 42 15.32 -6.15 9.23
N ILE A 43 14.86 -4.97 9.66
CA ILE A 43 14.61 -3.88 8.72
C ILE A 43 15.90 -3.51 7.97
N GLN A 44 17.04 -3.51 8.67
CA GLN A 44 18.36 -3.26 8.07
C GLN A 44 18.79 -4.37 7.11
N SER A 45 18.52 -5.65 7.41
CA SER A 45 18.92 -6.75 6.52
C SER A 45 18.22 -6.73 5.15
N PHE A 46 17.07 -6.03 5.06
CA PHE A 46 16.35 -5.81 3.81
C PHE A 46 16.78 -4.56 3.02
N ALA A 47 17.77 -3.80 3.50
CA ALA A 47 18.29 -2.64 2.78
C ALA A 47 18.78 -3.03 1.37
N GLY A 48 18.35 -2.29 0.35
CA GLY A 48 18.75 -2.52 -1.05
C GLY A 48 18.16 -3.79 -1.71
N THR A 49 17.34 -4.57 -1.01
CA THR A 49 16.78 -5.83 -1.55
C THR A 49 15.56 -5.64 -2.46
N ASN A 50 14.96 -4.44 -2.46
CA ASN A 50 13.66 -4.11 -3.06
C ASN A 50 12.46 -4.89 -2.49
N ILE A 51 12.65 -5.63 -1.39
CA ILE A 51 11.54 -6.25 -0.66
C ILE A 51 10.82 -5.18 0.16
N SER A 52 9.52 -5.03 -0.08
CA SER A 52 8.66 -4.04 0.56
C SER A 52 8.19 -4.51 1.93
N LEU A 53 8.43 -3.72 2.97
CA LEU A 53 8.09 -4.02 4.35
C LEU A 53 6.76 -3.38 4.77
N VAL A 54 5.98 -4.12 5.53
CA VAL A 54 4.95 -3.61 6.44
C VAL A 54 5.49 -3.80 7.83
N ILE A 55 5.47 -2.77 8.67
CA ILE A 55 5.93 -2.88 10.06
C ILE A 55 4.76 -2.62 11.01
N GLY A 56 4.65 -3.44 12.04
CA GLY A 56 3.57 -3.38 13.01
C GLY A 56 3.89 -2.48 14.20
N VAL A 57 2.87 -1.76 14.66
CA VAL A 57 2.82 -1.17 16.00
C VAL A 57 2.11 -2.18 16.89
N ALA A 58 2.71 -2.52 18.04
CA ALA A 58 2.10 -3.46 18.97
C ALA A 58 0.81 -2.88 19.57
N ASN A 59 -0.17 -3.74 19.89
CA ASN A 59 -1.42 -3.31 20.53
C ASN A 59 -1.17 -2.53 21.83
N ALA A 60 -0.13 -2.88 22.59
CA ALA A 60 0.25 -2.20 23.83
C ALA A 60 0.69 -0.74 23.63
N ASP A 61 1.20 -0.37 22.46
CA ASP A 61 1.67 0.99 22.18
C ASP A 61 0.54 1.92 21.72
N VAL A 62 -0.58 1.36 21.24
CA VAL A 62 -1.66 2.11 20.58
C VAL A 62 -2.21 3.23 21.46
N ALA A 63 -2.43 2.98 22.76
CA ALA A 63 -2.96 3.97 23.68
C ALA A 63 -2.02 5.18 23.87
N SER A 64 -0.71 4.94 23.97
CA SER A 64 0.29 6.01 24.09
C SER A 64 0.36 6.84 22.80
N LEU A 65 0.37 6.17 21.65
CA LEU A 65 0.44 6.83 20.34
C LEU A 65 -0.83 7.61 20.00
N ALA A 66 -1.98 7.18 20.52
CA ALA A 66 -3.26 7.87 20.39
C ALA A 66 -3.32 9.16 21.22
N SER A 67 -2.83 9.10 22.46
CA SER A 67 -2.97 10.18 23.43
C SER A 67 -1.92 11.29 23.29
N ASP A 68 -0.73 10.96 22.76
CA ASP A 68 0.38 11.90 22.66
C ASP A 68 1.01 11.94 21.24
N PRO A 69 0.79 13.02 20.47
CA PRO A 69 1.46 13.22 19.19
C PRO A 69 2.99 13.23 19.26
N ALA A 70 3.59 13.62 20.40
CA ALA A 70 5.04 13.59 20.59
C ALA A 70 5.55 12.15 20.75
N ALA A 71 4.78 11.26 21.38
CA ALA A 71 5.05 9.83 21.42
C ALA A 71 5.02 9.24 20.01
N ALA A 72 4.02 9.59 19.18
CA ALA A 72 3.95 9.16 17.79
C ALA A 72 5.12 9.67 16.94
N ALA A 73 5.51 10.94 17.11
CA ALA A 73 6.70 11.50 16.45
C ALA A 73 7.98 10.77 16.85
N SER A 74 8.14 10.46 18.15
CA SER A 74 9.29 9.71 18.66
C SER A 74 9.32 8.28 18.12
N TRP A 75 8.16 7.62 18.05
CA TRP A 75 8.05 6.27 17.49
C TRP A 75 8.46 6.26 16.01
N VAL A 76 7.96 7.19 15.19
CA VAL A 76 8.34 7.30 13.78
C VAL A 76 9.84 7.60 13.61
N SER A 77 10.37 8.50 14.44
CA SER A 77 11.80 8.86 14.43
C SER A 77 12.70 7.68 14.78
N ALA A 78 12.28 6.79 15.67
CA ALA A 78 13.05 5.62 16.05
C ALA A 78 12.90 4.45 15.07
N ASN A 79 11.69 4.26 14.53
CA ASN A 79 11.29 3.00 13.89
C ASN A 79 11.13 3.09 12.38
N VAL A 80 11.08 4.30 11.79
CA VAL A 80 10.87 4.49 10.35
C VAL A 80 11.99 5.30 9.72
N PHE A 81 12.26 6.51 10.25
CA PHE A 81 13.22 7.44 9.66
C PHE A 81 14.65 6.90 9.45
N PRO A 82 15.20 6.05 10.33
CA PRO A 82 16.55 5.51 10.13
C PRO A 82 16.66 4.58 8.91
N TYR A 83 15.55 4.06 8.41
CA TYR A 83 15.54 2.98 7.42
C TYR A 83 15.01 3.43 6.05
N VAL A 84 14.12 4.43 6.01
CA VAL A 84 13.57 4.96 4.76
C VAL A 84 14.70 5.49 3.87
N GLY A 85 14.71 5.05 2.61
CA GLY A 85 15.77 5.36 1.64
C GLY A 85 16.71 4.19 1.38
N ALA A 86 17.00 3.37 2.40
CA ALA A 86 17.77 2.13 2.24
C ALA A 86 16.84 0.91 2.16
N SER A 87 15.88 0.82 3.08
CA SER A 87 14.86 -0.23 3.12
C SER A 87 13.52 0.31 2.64
N SER A 88 12.77 -0.52 1.91
CA SER A 88 11.46 -0.14 1.38
C SER A 88 10.39 -0.37 2.43
N ILE A 89 10.06 0.63 3.24
CA ILE A 89 8.90 0.56 4.15
C ILE A 89 7.68 1.14 3.41
N SER A 90 6.60 0.36 3.34
CA SER A 90 5.39 0.70 2.59
C SER A 90 4.19 1.04 3.46
N ILE A 91 4.03 0.33 4.59
CA ILE A 91 2.89 0.51 5.49
C ILE A 91 3.38 0.40 6.94
N VAL A 92 2.91 1.29 7.81
CA VAL A 92 2.87 1.10 9.26
C VAL A 92 1.48 0.58 9.63
N SER A 93 1.40 -0.63 10.16
CA SER A 93 0.15 -1.27 10.61
C SER A 93 -0.06 -1.02 12.09
N VAL A 94 -1.06 -0.24 12.46
CA VAL A 94 -1.39 0.13 13.84
C VAL A 94 -2.22 -0.95 14.50
N GLY A 95 -1.60 -1.73 15.37
CA GLY A 95 -2.25 -2.87 16.01
C GLY A 95 -2.49 -4.05 15.07
N ASN A 96 -2.91 -5.16 15.68
CA ASN A 96 -3.29 -6.40 15.02
C ASN A 96 -4.55 -6.95 15.68
N GLU A 97 -5.62 -7.09 14.90
CA GLU A 97 -6.92 -7.65 15.31
C GLU A 97 -7.49 -6.97 16.57
N ALA A 98 -7.19 -5.68 16.73
CA ALA A 98 -7.50 -4.90 17.92
C ALA A 98 -8.99 -4.86 18.26
N LEU A 99 -9.88 -4.90 17.26
CA LEU A 99 -11.33 -4.93 17.47
C LEU A 99 -11.83 -6.27 18.02
N ASP A 100 -11.05 -7.35 17.89
CA ASP A 100 -11.37 -8.68 18.41
C ASP A 100 -10.87 -8.91 19.85
N SER A 101 -10.05 -7.98 20.36
CA SER A 101 -9.40 -8.11 21.67
C SER A 101 -10.36 -8.08 22.88
N GLY A 102 -11.60 -7.62 22.69
CA GLY A 102 -12.52 -7.30 23.78
C GLY A 102 -12.19 -6.01 24.55
N ASP A 103 -11.08 -5.33 24.24
CA ASP A 103 -10.67 -4.08 24.85
C ASP A 103 -11.23 -2.87 24.07
N SER A 104 -12.28 -2.25 24.62
CA SER A 104 -12.91 -1.07 24.04
C SER A 104 -11.99 0.16 24.02
N SER A 105 -11.02 0.23 24.93
CA SER A 105 -10.01 1.30 24.94
C SER A 105 -9.05 1.14 23.76
N LEU A 106 -8.62 -0.09 23.47
CA LEU A 106 -7.79 -0.37 22.30
C LEU A 106 -8.53 0.00 21.00
N ALA A 107 -9.79 -0.42 20.88
CA ALA A 107 -10.62 -0.12 19.71
C ALA A 107 -10.80 1.40 19.48
N SER A 108 -11.09 2.16 20.53
CA SER A 108 -11.29 3.62 20.44
C SER A 108 -9.99 4.40 20.20
N ASN A 109 -8.83 3.86 20.56
CA ASN A 109 -7.52 4.48 20.36
C ASN A 109 -6.90 4.20 18.97
N LEU A 110 -7.42 3.26 18.18
CA LEU A 110 -6.87 2.93 16.86
C LEU A 110 -6.79 4.15 15.92
N LEU A 111 -7.92 4.81 15.68
CA LEU A 111 -7.98 5.91 14.72
C LEU A 111 -7.10 7.12 15.14
N PRO A 112 -7.13 7.59 16.40
CA PRO A 112 -6.22 8.64 16.85
C PRO A 112 -4.75 8.27 16.70
N ALA A 113 -4.35 7.03 17.02
CA ALA A 113 -2.97 6.58 16.84
C ALA A 113 -2.56 6.59 15.35
N MET A 114 -3.44 6.11 14.46
CA MET A 114 -3.22 6.14 13.01
C MET A 114 -3.04 7.57 12.49
N GLN A 115 -3.85 8.52 12.97
CA GLN A 115 -3.76 9.94 12.61
C GLN A 115 -2.46 10.57 13.08
N ASN A 116 -2.06 10.35 14.34
CA ASN A 116 -0.82 10.89 14.90
C ASN A 116 0.42 10.34 14.16
N LEU A 117 0.43 9.04 13.84
CA LEU A 117 1.52 8.42 13.07
C LEU A 117 1.59 8.97 11.64
N LEU A 118 0.45 9.13 10.96
CA LEU A 118 0.44 9.71 9.61
C LEU A 118 0.93 11.16 9.62
N TYR A 119 0.53 11.95 10.63
CA TYR A 119 1.02 13.30 10.81
C TYR A 119 2.54 13.33 11.02
N ALA A 120 3.08 12.48 11.91
CA ALA A 120 4.51 12.36 12.14
C ALA A 120 5.30 11.95 10.87
N LEU A 121 4.78 11.00 10.09
CA LEU A 121 5.40 10.57 8.83
C LEU A 121 5.46 11.70 7.80
N SER A 122 4.48 12.60 7.79
CA SER A 122 4.41 13.73 6.85
C SER A 122 5.53 14.76 7.05
N ALA A 123 6.22 14.74 8.20
CA ALA A 123 7.35 15.63 8.48
C ALA A 123 8.60 15.31 7.64
N SER A 124 8.67 14.12 7.01
CA SER A 124 9.78 13.71 6.15
C SER A 124 9.30 13.40 4.74
N THR A 125 9.88 14.05 3.74
CA THR A 125 9.59 13.76 2.33
C THR A 125 9.95 12.33 1.96
N ALA A 126 11.02 11.77 2.54
CA ALA A 126 11.43 10.38 2.33
C ALA A 126 10.41 9.36 2.90
N ALA A 127 9.70 9.72 3.96
CA ALA A 127 8.67 8.87 4.58
C ALA A 127 7.25 9.16 4.07
N SER A 128 7.05 10.20 3.27
CA SER A 128 5.71 10.62 2.79
C SER A 128 4.96 9.57 1.95
N ALA A 129 5.67 8.58 1.41
CA ALA A 129 5.08 7.45 0.69
C ALA A 129 4.58 6.32 1.61
N VAL A 130 5.03 6.28 2.87
CA VAL A 130 4.62 5.27 3.85
C VAL A 130 3.16 5.49 4.22
N LYS A 131 2.34 4.45 4.06
CA LYS A 131 0.92 4.48 4.44
C LYS A 131 0.74 4.05 5.89
N VAL A 132 -0.40 4.41 6.48
CA VAL A 132 -0.80 3.95 7.80
C VAL A 132 -2.11 3.21 7.67
N SER A 133 -2.18 1.99 8.20
CA SER A 133 -3.40 1.17 8.22
C SER A 133 -3.49 0.42 9.55
N THR A 134 -4.44 -0.50 9.68
CA THR A 134 -4.63 -1.41 10.82
C THR A 134 -5.16 -2.75 10.29
N VAL A 135 -4.82 -3.84 10.96
CA VAL A 135 -5.16 -5.21 10.52
C VAL A 135 -6.35 -5.72 11.32
N HIS A 136 -7.35 -6.22 10.61
CA HIS A 136 -8.57 -6.77 11.17
C HIS A 136 -8.64 -8.29 11.00
N SER A 137 -9.28 -9.00 11.93
CA SER A 137 -9.73 -10.37 11.71
C SER A 137 -11.08 -10.38 11.00
N MET A 138 -11.51 -11.53 10.49
CA MET A 138 -12.86 -11.67 9.90
C MET A 138 -13.99 -11.51 10.93
N THR A 139 -13.71 -11.51 12.24
CA THR A 139 -14.72 -11.35 13.29
C THR A 139 -15.32 -9.94 13.34
N VAL A 140 -14.74 -8.98 12.61
CA VAL A 140 -15.35 -7.65 12.42
C VAL A 140 -16.66 -7.71 11.62
N LEU A 141 -16.95 -8.81 10.94
CA LEU A 141 -18.19 -9.01 10.19
C LEU A 141 -19.27 -9.70 11.04
N SER A 142 -20.51 -9.21 10.95
CA SER A 142 -21.70 -9.87 11.50
C SER A 142 -22.34 -10.83 10.49
N GLN A 143 -22.12 -10.60 9.20
CA GLN A 143 -22.63 -11.39 8.09
C GLN A 143 -21.53 -11.48 7.02
N SER A 144 -21.36 -12.67 6.44
CA SER A 144 -20.36 -12.94 5.39
C SER A 144 -20.79 -14.02 4.39
N ASP A 145 -21.93 -14.68 4.60
CA ASP A 145 -22.48 -15.68 3.69
C ASP A 145 -24.00 -15.41 3.48
N PRO A 146 -24.46 -15.17 2.24
CA PRO A 146 -23.66 -15.08 1.02
C PRO A 146 -22.76 -13.83 1.01
N PRO A 147 -21.64 -13.79 0.26
CA PRO A 147 -20.71 -12.66 0.27
C PRO A 147 -21.36 -11.27 0.05
N SER A 148 -22.41 -11.18 -0.77
CA SER A 148 -23.16 -9.94 -1.00
C SER A 148 -23.89 -9.40 0.21
N SER A 149 -24.12 -10.21 1.25
CA SER A 149 -24.70 -9.79 2.53
C SER A 149 -23.67 -9.22 3.51
N GLY A 150 -22.38 -9.21 3.11
CA GLY A 150 -21.26 -8.75 3.91
C GLY A 150 -21.57 -7.47 4.68
N ALA A 151 -21.51 -7.55 6.02
CA ALA A 151 -21.81 -6.43 6.89
C ALA A 151 -20.92 -6.46 8.13
N PHE A 152 -20.42 -5.29 8.55
CA PHE A 152 -19.69 -5.16 9.80
C PHE A 152 -20.60 -5.37 11.01
N ARG A 153 -20.02 -5.79 12.14
CA ARG A 153 -20.75 -5.88 13.41
C ARG A 153 -21.20 -4.48 13.87
N PRO A 154 -22.48 -4.30 14.29
CA PRO A 154 -23.02 -2.97 14.61
C PRO A 154 -22.17 -2.14 15.58
N GLU A 155 -21.58 -2.79 16.60
CA GLU A 155 -20.71 -2.16 17.60
C GLU A 155 -19.41 -1.59 17.03
N PHE A 156 -18.96 -2.05 15.86
CA PHE A 156 -17.73 -1.57 15.22
C PHE A 156 -17.99 -0.56 14.11
N VAL A 157 -19.25 -0.33 13.72
CA VAL A 157 -19.61 0.49 12.55
C VAL A 157 -19.05 1.91 12.66
N ASP A 158 -19.20 2.57 13.79
CA ASP A 158 -18.74 3.97 13.94
C ASP A 158 -17.21 4.07 13.88
N THR A 159 -16.51 3.17 14.59
CA THR A 159 -15.05 3.06 14.53
C THR A 159 -14.55 2.78 13.12
N LEU A 160 -15.16 1.80 12.43
CA LEU A 160 -14.78 1.40 11.08
C LEU A 160 -15.11 2.45 10.04
N LYS A 161 -16.21 3.21 10.16
CA LYS A 161 -16.47 4.37 9.29
C LYS A 161 -15.38 5.42 9.42
N GLY A 162 -14.93 5.70 10.65
CA GLY A 162 -13.83 6.63 10.91
C GLY A 162 -12.52 6.15 10.26
N ILE A 163 -12.18 4.87 10.47
CA ILE A 163 -11.00 4.24 9.86
C ILE A 163 -11.10 4.25 8.33
N LEU A 164 -12.22 3.83 7.74
CA LEU A 164 -12.41 3.80 6.29
C LEU A 164 -12.32 5.20 5.66
N SER A 165 -12.86 6.23 6.32
CA SER A 165 -12.67 7.62 5.88
C SER A 165 -11.20 8.02 5.89
N PHE A 166 -10.47 7.69 6.96
CA PHE A 166 -9.04 7.94 7.04
C PHE A 166 -8.25 7.19 5.96
N LEU A 167 -8.58 5.92 5.70
CA LEU A 167 -7.93 5.08 4.69
C LEU A 167 -8.18 5.64 3.28
N ARG A 168 -9.41 6.05 2.97
CA ARG A 168 -9.75 6.74 1.72
C ARG A 168 -8.91 8.01 1.54
N ASP A 169 -8.89 8.87 2.55
CA ASP A 169 -8.25 10.19 2.45
C ASP A 169 -6.72 10.09 2.37
N SER A 170 -6.12 9.07 2.99
CA SER A 170 -4.68 8.80 2.95
C SER A 170 -4.24 7.88 1.79
N GLY A 171 -5.20 7.25 1.09
CA GLY A 171 -4.95 6.23 0.06
C GLY A 171 -4.29 4.98 0.62
N ALA A 172 -4.58 4.62 1.88
CA ALA A 172 -4.10 3.40 2.53
C ALA A 172 -5.14 2.27 2.37
N PRO A 173 -4.70 1.00 2.35
CA PRO A 173 -5.63 -0.13 2.18
C PRO A 173 -6.31 -0.50 3.49
N PHE A 174 -7.49 -1.10 3.41
CA PHE A 174 -8.09 -1.89 4.49
C PHE A 174 -7.40 -3.24 4.57
N MET A 175 -6.82 -3.59 5.72
CA MET A 175 -6.04 -4.81 5.89
C MET A 175 -6.85 -5.85 6.71
N ILE A 176 -6.94 -7.08 6.20
CA ILE A 176 -7.83 -8.13 6.75
C ILE A 176 -7.17 -9.51 6.73
N ASN A 177 -7.54 -10.38 7.67
CA ASN A 177 -7.04 -11.74 7.84
C ASN A 177 -8.11 -12.82 7.53
N PRO A 178 -8.43 -13.11 6.25
CA PRO A 178 -9.30 -14.21 5.86
C PRO A 178 -8.56 -15.56 5.95
N TYR A 179 -9.12 -16.50 6.71
CA TYR A 179 -8.59 -17.85 6.85
C TYR A 179 -9.66 -18.89 6.44
N PRO A 180 -9.59 -19.42 5.20
CA PRO A 180 -10.40 -20.55 4.78
C PRO A 180 -10.24 -21.82 5.63
N TYR A 181 -9.08 -21.99 6.27
CA TYR A 181 -8.83 -23.08 7.22
C TYR A 181 -9.85 -23.12 8.37
N PHE A 182 -10.09 -21.99 9.06
CA PHE A 182 -11.04 -21.93 10.17
C PHE A 182 -12.50 -22.12 9.71
N ALA A 183 -12.84 -21.71 8.49
CA ALA A 183 -14.14 -22.00 7.90
C ALA A 183 -14.32 -23.50 7.62
N TYR A 184 -13.28 -24.20 7.19
CA TYR A 184 -13.32 -25.66 7.04
C TYR A 184 -13.37 -26.39 8.39
N ALA A 185 -12.56 -25.96 9.37
CA ALA A 185 -12.53 -26.57 10.70
C ALA A 185 -13.92 -26.56 11.39
N SER A 186 -14.73 -25.53 11.13
CA SER A 186 -16.11 -25.42 11.63
C SER A 186 -17.15 -26.19 10.81
N ASP A 187 -16.82 -26.60 9.58
CA ASP A 187 -17.70 -27.36 8.68
C ASP A 187 -16.90 -28.37 7.83
N PRO A 188 -16.49 -29.51 8.42
CA PRO A 188 -15.48 -30.40 7.83
C PRO A 188 -16.04 -31.34 6.73
N ARG A 189 -16.99 -30.87 5.92
CA ARG A 189 -17.55 -31.62 4.79
C ARG A 189 -16.57 -31.65 3.61
N PRO A 190 -16.51 -32.74 2.81
CA PRO A 190 -15.62 -32.82 1.64
C PRO A 190 -15.78 -31.67 0.63
N ASP A 191 -17.01 -31.25 0.36
CA ASP A 191 -17.27 -30.14 -0.57
C ASP A 191 -16.77 -28.80 -0.02
N THR A 192 -16.81 -28.60 1.31
CA THR A 192 -16.23 -27.42 1.97
C THR A 192 -14.70 -27.46 1.90
N LEU A 193 -14.08 -28.63 2.07
CA LEU A 193 -12.63 -28.77 1.89
C LEU A 193 -12.21 -28.39 0.46
N ALA A 194 -12.86 -28.97 -0.56
CA ALA A 194 -12.54 -28.67 -1.95
C ALA A 194 -12.70 -27.17 -2.27
N PHE A 195 -13.76 -26.55 -1.74
CA PHE A 195 -14.00 -25.12 -1.85
C PHE A 195 -12.93 -24.26 -1.13
N CYS A 196 -12.46 -24.68 0.05
CA CYS A 196 -11.40 -23.97 0.77
C CYS A 196 -10.01 -24.15 0.12
N LEU A 197 -9.76 -25.28 -0.53
CA LEU A 197 -8.48 -25.62 -1.17
C LEU A 197 -8.37 -25.20 -2.65
N PHE A 198 -9.34 -24.44 -3.19
CA PHE A 198 -9.41 -24.07 -4.61
C PHE A 198 -9.46 -25.28 -5.57
N GLN A 199 -9.95 -26.43 -5.09
CA GLN A 199 -10.10 -27.64 -5.91
C GLN A 199 -11.43 -27.62 -6.66
N SER A 200 -11.58 -28.52 -7.63
CA SER A 200 -12.85 -28.67 -8.36
C SER A 200 -14.02 -28.92 -7.40
N ASN A 201 -15.03 -28.07 -7.46
CA ASN A 201 -16.24 -28.15 -6.66
C ASN A 201 -17.42 -27.55 -7.44
N PRO A 202 -18.68 -27.77 -7.02
CA PRO A 202 -19.86 -27.25 -7.72
C PRO A 202 -19.97 -25.71 -7.78
N GLY A 203 -19.16 -24.99 -6.99
CA GLY A 203 -19.31 -23.56 -6.75
C GLY A 203 -20.51 -23.24 -5.85
N ARG A 204 -20.55 -22.00 -5.37
CA ARG A 204 -21.65 -21.46 -4.57
C ARG A 204 -22.15 -20.19 -5.25
N VAL A 205 -23.41 -20.20 -5.69
CA VAL A 205 -24.04 -19.02 -6.29
C VAL A 205 -24.59 -18.14 -5.18
N ASP A 206 -24.11 -16.92 -5.13
CA ASP A 206 -24.57 -15.91 -4.19
C ASP A 206 -26.02 -15.50 -4.51
N GLY A 207 -26.91 -15.66 -3.52
CA GLY A 207 -28.34 -15.40 -3.68
C GLY A 207 -28.69 -13.95 -3.99
N GLY A 208 -27.86 -12.98 -3.58
CA GLY A 208 -28.06 -11.56 -3.82
C GLY A 208 -27.43 -11.08 -5.12
N SER A 209 -26.10 -11.18 -5.22
CA SER A 209 -25.31 -10.68 -6.35
C SER A 209 -25.38 -11.56 -7.60
N LYS A 210 -25.80 -12.83 -7.46
CA LYS A 210 -25.79 -13.86 -8.51
C LYS A 210 -24.39 -14.25 -9.00
N LEU A 211 -23.35 -13.78 -8.33
CA LEU A 211 -21.97 -14.17 -8.60
C LEU A 211 -21.75 -15.61 -8.13
N ALA A 212 -20.99 -16.39 -8.92
CA ALA A 212 -20.59 -17.74 -8.55
C ALA A 212 -19.19 -17.70 -7.95
N TYR A 213 -19.07 -18.17 -6.71
CA TYR A 213 -17.80 -18.34 -6.04
C TYR A 213 -17.36 -19.79 -6.18
N THR A 214 -16.11 -20.01 -6.58
CA THR A 214 -15.52 -21.36 -6.72
C THR A 214 -14.50 -21.67 -5.64
N ASN A 215 -14.19 -20.69 -4.77
CA ASN A 215 -13.32 -20.89 -3.63
C ASN A 215 -13.70 -19.98 -2.45
N MET A 216 -13.31 -20.40 -1.24
CA MET A 216 -13.63 -19.69 0.01
C MET A 216 -12.87 -18.37 0.17
N PHE A 217 -11.65 -18.27 -0.35
CA PHE A 217 -10.83 -17.05 -0.24
C PHE A 217 -11.53 -15.87 -0.92
N ASP A 218 -11.97 -16.05 -2.17
CA ASP A 218 -12.71 -15.03 -2.92
C ASP A 218 -14.01 -14.65 -2.22
N ALA A 219 -14.74 -15.65 -1.69
CA ALA A 219 -15.97 -15.41 -0.95
C ALA A 219 -15.75 -14.56 0.31
N GLN A 220 -14.70 -14.86 1.09
CA GLN A 220 -14.35 -14.10 2.29
C GLN A 220 -13.90 -12.68 1.95
N VAL A 221 -13.08 -12.51 0.91
CA VAL A 221 -12.61 -11.18 0.49
C VAL A 221 -13.77 -10.33 -0.06
N ASP A 222 -14.69 -10.93 -0.82
CA ASP A 222 -15.85 -10.21 -1.35
C ASP A 222 -16.92 -9.90 -0.31
N ALA A 223 -17.01 -10.69 0.76
CA ALA A 223 -17.80 -10.33 1.93
C ALA A 223 -17.28 -9.04 2.59
N VAL A 224 -15.96 -8.91 2.72
CA VAL A 224 -15.33 -7.68 3.24
C VAL A 224 -15.57 -6.51 2.28
N ARG A 225 -15.41 -6.72 0.97
CA ARG A 225 -15.73 -5.69 -0.04
C ARG A 225 -17.19 -5.24 0.06
N SER A 226 -18.12 -6.16 0.21
CA SER A 226 -19.55 -5.84 0.34
C SER A 226 -19.81 -5.01 1.61
N ALA A 227 -19.18 -5.35 2.73
CA ALA A 227 -19.28 -4.58 3.97
C ALA A 227 -18.72 -3.15 3.84
N ILE A 228 -17.56 -3.00 3.20
CA ILE A 228 -16.95 -1.68 2.92
C ILE A 228 -17.85 -0.84 1.99
N ASN A 229 -18.40 -1.46 0.94
CA ASN A 229 -19.31 -0.80 0.00
C ASN A 229 -20.61 -0.36 0.70
N ALA A 230 -21.16 -1.18 1.59
CA ALA A 230 -22.37 -0.87 2.36
C ALA A 230 -22.17 0.34 3.30
N LEU A 231 -20.94 0.60 3.76
CA LEU A 231 -20.59 1.80 4.52
C LEU A 231 -20.26 3.02 3.64
N GLY A 232 -20.24 2.88 2.31
CA GLY A 232 -20.04 3.97 1.36
C GLY A 232 -18.59 4.28 1.00
N PHE A 233 -17.68 3.30 1.11
CA PHE A 233 -16.24 3.48 0.83
C PHE A 233 -15.70 2.55 -0.27
N PRO A 234 -16.35 2.45 -1.45
CA PRO A 234 -16.00 1.48 -2.48
C PRO A 234 -14.57 1.64 -3.05
N GLU A 235 -13.99 2.83 -2.93
CA GLU A 235 -12.63 3.15 -3.37
C GLU A 235 -11.52 2.65 -2.44
N VAL A 236 -11.83 2.23 -1.21
CA VAL A 236 -10.81 1.73 -0.28
C VAL A 236 -10.34 0.34 -0.74
N GLU A 237 -9.06 0.22 -1.07
CA GLU A 237 -8.45 -1.03 -1.50
C GLU A 237 -8.37 -2.06 -0.36
N ILE A 238 -8.41 -3.34 -0.68
CA ILE A 238 -8.25 -4.43 0.29
C ILE A 238 -6.85 -5.05 0.14
N VAL A 239 -6.20 -5.31 1.26
CA VAL A 239 -4.99 -6.11 1.35
C VAL A 239 -5.25 -7.25 2.33
N VAL A 240 -4.98 -8.48 1.91
CA VAL A 240 -5.00 -9.64 2.81
C VAL A 240 -3.68 -9.65 3.58
N ALA A 241 -3.73 -9.30 4.87
CA ALA A 241 -2.55 -9.17 5.71
C ALA A 241 -2.06 -10.49 6.30
N GLU A 242 -2.93 -11.50 6.31
CA GLU A 242 -2.63 -12.88 6.66
C GLU A 242 -3.64 -13.83 6.02
N THR A 243 -3.13 -14.96 5.53
CA THR A 243 -3.91 -16.15 5.23
C THR A 243 -2.95 -17.33 5.14
N GLY A 244 -3.39 -18.51 5.54
CA GLY A 244 -2.54 -19.69 5.61
C GLY A 244 -3.31 -20.95 5.92
N TRP A 245 -2.58 -22.06 5.95
CA TRP A 245 -3.12 -23.37 6.32
C TRP A 245 -2.04 -24.16 7.07
N PRO A 246 -2.33 -24.68 8.27
CA PRO A 246 -1.33 -25.37 9.07
C PRO A 246 -1.01 -26.75 8.48
N TYR A 247 0.27 -27.11 8.39
CA TYR A 247 0.68 -28.41 7.86
C TYR A 247 0.60 -29.54 8.89
N LYS A 248 0.40 -29.19 10.16
CA LYS A 248 0.30 -30.11 11.29
C LYS A 248 -0.61 -29.49 12.35
N GLY A 249 -1.39 -30.31 13.04
CA GLY A 249 -2.24 -29.88 14.15
C GLY A 249 -2.39 -31.00 15.18
N ASP A 250 -3.12 -30.70 16.26
CA ASP A 250 -3.58 -31.66 17.26
C ASP A 250 -4.63 -32.62 16.64
N PRO A 251 -4.93 -33.78 17.29
CA PRO A 251 -5.85 -34.77 16.72
C PRO A 251 -7.27 -34.26 16.40
N ASP A 252 -7.71 -33.19 17.05
CA ASP A 252 -9.00 -32.52 16.85
C ASP A 252 -8.95 -31.36 15.83
N GLU A 253 -7.77 -31.02 15.31
CA GLU A 253 -7.58 -29.96 14.31
C GLU A 253 -7.77 -30.48 12.88
N VAL A 254 -9.02 -30.78 12.55
CA VAL A 254 -9.39 -31.37 11.26
C VAL A 254 -8.93 -30.48 10.10
N GLY A 255 -8.22 -31.10 9.15
CA GLY A 255 -7.71 -30.45 7.95
C GLY A 255 -6.26 -30.02 8.02
N ALA A 256 -5.65 -29.93 9.21
CA ALA A 256 -4.23 -29.64 9.35
C ALA A 256 -3.38 -30.82 8.82
N SER A 257 -2.75 -30.64 7.66
CA SER A 257 -1.90 -31.66 7.03
C SER A 257 -1.01 -31.03 5.98
N VAL A 258 0.14 -31.67 5.70
CA VAL A 258 1.09 -31.24 4.66
C VAL A 258 0.41 -31.14 3.29
N ASP A 259 -0.44 -32.11 2.94
CA ASP A 259 -1.12 -32.13 1.64
C ASP A 259 -2.12 -30.97 1.50
N ASN A 260 -2.92 -30.70 2.53
CA ASN A 260 -3.87 -29.59 2.49
C ASN A 260 -3.16 -28.23 2.54
N ALA A 261 -2.09 -28.09 3.33
CA ALA A 261 -1.30 -26.86 3.37
C ALA A 261 -0.66 -26.56 2.02
N LYS A 262 -0.05 -27.58 1.40
CA LYS A 262 0.51 -27.49 0.05
C LYS A 262 -0.56 -27.14 -0.98
N ALA A 263 -1.73 -27.78 -0.93
CA ALA A 263 -2.83 -27.52 -1.85
C ALA A 263 -3.36 -26.09 -1.69
N PHE A 264 -3.65 -25.65 -0.46
CA PHE A 264 -4.16 -24.31 -0.19
C PHE A 264 -3.19 -23.23 -0.66
N VAL A 265 -1.95 -23.25 -0.15
CA VAL A 265 -0.97 -22.20 -0.46
C VAL A 265 -0.60 -22.24 -1.93
N GLY A 266 -0.33 -23.42 -2.50
CA GLY A 266 0.03 -23.57 -3.92
C GLY A 266 -1.08 -23.06 -4.86
N ASN A 267 -2.34 -23.40 -4.58
CA ASN A 267 -3.45 -22.95 -5.40
C ASN A 267 -3.79 -21.47 -5.20
N LEU A 268 -3.67 -20.94 -3.98
CA LEU A 268 -3.78 -19.50 -3.72
C LEU A 268 -2.72 -18.74 -4.52
N VAL A 269 -1.47 -19.20 -4.50
CA VAL A 269 -0.38 -18.62 -5.30
C VAL A 269 -0.70 -18.63 -6.79
N ALA A 270 -1.21 -19.75 -7.32
CA ALA A 270 -1.63 -19.85 -8.71
C ALA A 270 -2.79 -18.90 -9.05
N HIS A 271 -3.80 -18.82 -8.18
CA HIS A 271 -4.93 -17.90 -8.31
C HIS A 271 -4.46 -16.44 -8.35
N LEU A 272 -3.61 -16.01 -7.43
CA LEU A 272 -3.08 -14.64 -7.40
C LEU A 272 -2.23 -14.32 -8.65
N ARG A 273 -1.42 -15.27 -9.13
CA ARG A 273 -0.64 -15.14 -10.38
C ARG A 273 -1.52 -15.05 -11.63
N SER A 274 -2.73 -15.61 -11.61
CA SER A 274 -3.66 -15.55 -12.75
C SER A 274 -4.21 -14.15 -13.02
N LEU A 275 -4.15 -13.24 -12.03
CA LEU A 275 -4.71 -11.89 -12.08
C LEU A 275 -6.23 -11.84 -12.33
N THR A 276 -6.93 -12.97 -12.19
CA THR A 276 -8.39 -13.05 -12.36
C THR A 276 -9.14 -12.14 -11.38
N GLY A 277 -8.59 -11.95 -10.18
CA GLY A 277 -9.26 -11.26 -9.08
C GLY A 277 -10.38 -12.11 -8.50
N THR A 278 -11.27 -11.48 -7.73
CA THR A 278 -12.45 -12.13 -7.15
C THR A 278 -13.68 -11.90 -8.05
N PRO A 279 -14.78 -12.65 -7.88
CA PRO A 279 -16.00 -12.40 -8.63
C PRO A 279 -16.55 -10.97 -8.54
N LEU A 280 -16.49 -10.32 -7.37
CA LEU A 280 -16.94 -8.93 -7.18
C LEU A 280 -15.87 -7.89 -7.57
N MET A 281 -14.59 -8.26 -7.53
CA MET A 281 -13.46 -7.40 -7.92
C MET A 281 -12.60 -8.08 -9.02
N PRO A 282 -13.15 -8.24 -10.24
CA PRO A 282 -12.45 -8.96 -11.30
C PRO A 282 -11.31 -8.13 -11.92
N GLY A 283 -10.34 -8.84 -12.53
CA GLY A 283 -9.27 -8.26 -13.35
C GLY A 283 -8.08 -7.68 -12.56
N ARG A 284 -8.05 -7.87 -11.24
CA ARG A 284 -6.92 -7.46 -10.40
C ARG A 284 -6.72 -8.43 -9.23
N SER A 285 -5.49 -8.91 -9.06
CA SER A 285 -5.14 -9.69 -7.87
C SER A 285 -5.22 -8.84 -6.61
N VAL A 286 -5.76 -9.43 -5.55
CA VAL A 286 -5.67 -8.89 -4.21
C VAL A 286 -4.25 -9.09 -3.70
N ASP A 287 -3.75 -8.08 -3.01
CA ASP A 287 -2.42 -8.12 -2.45
C ASP A 287 -2.41 -8.93 -1.15
N THR A 288 -1.71 -10.07 -1.13
CA THR A 288 -1.87 -11.11 -0.10
C THR A 288 -0.55 -11.50 0.57
N TYR A 289 -0.52 -11.48 1.89
CA TYR A 289 0.56 -11.99 2.75
C TYR A 289 0.23 -13.39 3.26
N LEU A 290 1.10 -14.34 2.94
CA LEU A 290 1.04 -15.70 3.46
C LEU A 290 1.49 -15.72 4.92
N PHE A 291 0.67 -16.33 5.77
CA PHE A 291 0.99 -16.63 7.16
C PHE A 291 1.42 -18.10 7.27
N SER A 292 2.66 -18.41 7.63
CA SER A 292 3.80 -17.50 7.91
C SER A 292 5.08 -17.97 7.22
N LEU A 293 6.15 -17.16 7.26
CA LEU A 293 7.41 -17.57 6.64
C LEU A 293 8.04 -18.78 7.35
N TYR A 294 8.04 -18.76 8.68
CA TYR A 294 8.67 -19.76 9.52
C TYR A 294 7.69 -20.34 10.55
N ASP A 295 7.95 -21.57 10.98
CA ASP A 295 7.31 -22.10 12.18
C ASP A 295 7.69 -21.28 13.42
N GLU A 296 6.69 -21.01 14.26
CA GLU A 296 6.82 -20.17 15.45
C GLU A 296 6.72 -21.05 16.70
N ASP A 297 7.84 -21.57 17.19
CA ASP A 297 7.88 -22.67 18.16
C ASP A 297 7.38 -22.31 19.57
N LEU A 298 7.41 -21.03 19.92
CA LEU A 298 6.92 -20.52 21.22
C LEU A 298 5.48 -20.01 21.17
N LYS A 299 4.79 -20.14 20.04
CA LYS A 299 3.41 -19.65 19.91
C LYS A 299 2.46 -20.47 20.80
N PRO A 300 1.68 -19.81 21.68
CA PRO A 300 0.73 -20.49 22.55
C PRO A 300 -0.46 -21.03 21.75
N GLY A 301 -1.22 -21.93 22.36
CA GLY A 301 -2.41 -22.52 21.74
C GLY A 301 -2.14 -23.90 21.13
N PRO A 302 -3.01 -24.37 20.23
CA PRO A 302 -2.94 -25.71 19.67
C PRO A 302 -1.70 -25.89 18.78
N THR A 303 -1.41 -27.14 18.39
CA THR A 303 -0.23 -27.46 17.57
C THR A 303 -0.25 -26.76 16.22
N SER A 304 -1.42 -26.50 15.63
CA SER A 304 -1.51 -25.75 14.37
C SER A 304 -0.84 -24.39 14.41
N GLU A 305 -0.95 -23.66 15.52
CA GLU A 305 -0.37 -22.32 15.67
C GLU A 305 1.15 -22.34 15.42
N ARG A 306 1.83 -23.43 15.79
CA ARG A 306 3.28 -23.61 15.62
C ARG A 306 3.65 -24.26 14.27
N SER A 307 2.71 -24.40 13.34
CA SER A 307 2.84 -25.22 12.13
C SER A 307 2.25 -24.56 10.88
N PHE A 308 2.24 -23.23 10.82
CA PHE A 308 1.87 -22.44 9.64
C PHE A 308 3.05 -22.11 8.71
N GLY A 309 4.30 -22.39 9.10
CA GLY A 309 5.48 -21.95 8.40
C GLY A 309 5.63 -22.58 7.02
N LEU A 310 5.96 -21.75 6.02
CA LEU A 310 6.43 -22.22 4.70
C LEU A 310 7.77 -22.94 4.82
N TYR A 311 8.63 -22.45 5.72
CA TYR A 311 9.97 -22.96 5.99
C TYR A 311 10.13 -23.29 7.46
N ARG A 312 11.04 -24.21 7.74
CA ARG A 312 11.59 -24.45 9.08
C ARG A 312 12.69 -23.41 9.37
N ALA A 313 13.10 -23.30 10.62
CA ALA A 313 14.17 -22.39 11.03
C ALA A 313 15.51 -22.68 10.31
N ASP A 314 15.76 -23.92 9.91
CA ASP A 314 16.92 -24.34 9.12
C ASP A 314 16.80 -24.06 7.60
N GLN A 315 15.78 -23.30 7.19
CA GLN A 315 15.45 -22.93 5.80
C GLN A 315 14.97 -24.08 4.91
N THR A 316 14.79 -25.29 5.44
CA THR A 316 14.12 -26.35 4.68
C THR A 316 12.63 -26.04 4.52
N MET A 317 12.06 -26.35 3.37
CA MET A 317 10.63 -26.15 3.12
C MET A 317 9.82 -27.19 3.88
N ASN A 318 8.77 -26.76 4.59
CA ASN A 318 7.77 -27.69 5.13
C ASN A 318 6.97 -28.34 3.97
N TYR A 319 6.75 -27.59 2.88
CA TYR A 319 6.17 -28.06 1.62
C TYR A 319 6.53 -27.10 0.48
N ASP A 320 6.60 -27.60 -0.75
CA ASP A 320 6.85 -26.77 -1.94
C ASP A 320 5.55 -26.11 -2.43
N ALA A 321 5.44 -24.80 -2.23
CA ALA A 321 4.33 -23.95 -2.68
C ALA A 321 4.58 -23.24 -4.02
N GLY A 322 5.64 -23.60 -4.76
CA GLY A 322 5.95 -22.99 -6.07
C GLY A 322 6.42 -21.54 -5.98
N LEU A 323 7.07 -21.18 -4.87
CA LEU A 323 7.54 -19.82 -4.57
C LEU A 323 8.98 -19.56 -5.02
N ALA A 324 9.81 -20.60 -5.16
CA ALA A 324 11.18 -20.47 -5.62
C ALA A 324 11.26 -19.81 -7.00
N LYS A 325 12.24 -18.92 -7.22
CA LYS A 325 12.51 -18.41 -8.56
C LYS A 325 13.07 -19.55 -9.41
N SER A 326 12.51 -19.75 -10.59
CA SER A 326 13.14 -20.62 -11.58
C SER A 326 14.52 -20.04 -11.90
N VAL A 327 15.58 -20.80 -11.63
CA VAL A 327 16.90 -20.47 -12.16
C VAL A 327 16.77 -20.66 -13.67
N SER A 328 16.72 -19.56 -14.43
CA SER A 328 16.95 -19.64 -15.86
C SER A 328 18.41 -20.05 -16.03
N THR A 329 18.68 -21.36 -16.09
CA THR A 329 19.89 -21.86 -16.72
C THR A 329 19.79 -21.43 -18.16
N SER A 330 20.40 -20.28 -18.49
CA SER A 330 20.84 -20.04 -19.85
C SER A 330 21.72 -21.24 -20.20
N ASN A 331 21.15 -22.21 -20.92
CA ASN A 331 21.90 -23.32 -21.47
C ASN A 331 22.98 -22.70 -22.35
N ALA A 332 24.18 -22.54 -21.79
CA ALA A 332 25.38 -22.45 -22.59
C ALA A 332 25.49 -23.81 -23.28
N THR A 333 24.96 -23.89 -24.49
CA THR A 333 25.24 -24.97 -25.43
C THR A 333 26.75 -25.10 -25.50
N ALA A 334 27.28 -26.14 -24.86
CA ALA A 334 28.63 -26.61 -25.08
C ALA A 334 28.68 -27.05 -26.54
N ILE A 335 29.24 -26.19 -27.40
CA ILE A 335 29.67 -26.58 -28.73
C ILE A 335 30.90 -27.45 -28.49
N GLU A 336 30.74 -28.76 -28.61
CA GLU A 336 31.86 -29.68 -28.80
C GLU A 336 32.62 -29.23 -30.05
N ARG A 337 33.87 -28.79 -29.86
CA ARG A 337 34.81 -28.57 -30.97
C ARG A 337 35.54 -29.87 -31.24
N ASP A 338 35.19 -30.47 -32.37
CA ASP A 338 35.98 -31.50 -33.04
C ASP A 338 37.33 -30.92 -33.50
N VAL A 339 38.38 -31.72 -33.41
CA VAL A 339 39.78 -31.34 -33.61
C VAL A 339 40.12 -31.51 -35.09
N GLY A 340 40.52 -30.41 -35.74
CA GLY A 340 41.04 -30.44 -37.12
C GLY A 340 42.09 -29.35 -37.33
N SER A 341 43.32 -29.81 -37.50
CA SER A 341 44.53 -29.09 -37.91
C SER A 341 44.34 -28.07 -39.02
N ASP A 342 44.88 -26.85 -38.87
CA ASP A 342 46.04 -26.41 -39.65
C ASP A 342 46.46 -24.97 -39.32
N ALA A 343 47.76 -24.75 -39.48
CA ALA A 343 48.51 -23.55 -39.18
C ALA A 343 48.17 -22.34 -40.09
N ALA A 344 48.28 -21.12 -39.56
CA ALA A 344 49.10 -20.05 -40.14
C ALA A 344 49.09 -18.78 -39.29
N ILE A 345 50.26 -18.13 -39.29
CA ILE A 345 50.70 -16.92 -38.58
C ILE A 345 50.37 -15.67 -39.42
N ALA A 346 49.98 -14.56 -38.76
CA ALA A 346 50.28 -13.13 -39.07
C ALA A 346 49.36 -12.27 -38.17
N ASP A 347 49.79 -11.61 -37.10
CA ASP A 347 50.72 -10.48 -36.93
C ASP A 347 50.26 -9.12 -37.51
N CYS A 348 50.31 -8.11 -36.62
CA CYS A 348 50.27 -6.64 -36.78
C CYS A 348 49.02 -5.98 -37.37
N SER A 349 48.67 -4.71 -37.11
CA SER A 349 48.96 -3.66 -36.12
C SER A 349 48.13 -2.43 -36.53
N ALA A 350 47.73 -1.63 -35.54
CA ALA A 350 47.35 -0.20 -35.48
C ALA A 350 47.12 0.69 -36.75
N GLY A 351 46.16 1.61 -36.59
CA GLY A 351 45.98 2.89 -37.33
C GLY A 351 44.52 3.07 -37.76
N GLY A 352 43.79 4.18 -37.59
CA GLY A 352 44.09 5.56 -37.23
C GLY A 352 43.12 6.48 -37.98
N ASN A 353 42.48 7.42 -37.26
CA ASN A 353 41.93 8.71 -37.67
C ASN A 353 40.67 8.88 -38.58
N ASP A 354 39.77 9.71 -38.02
CA ASP A 354 39.15 10.95 -38.54
C ASP A 354 37.95 10.98 -39.51
N ASP A 355 37.15 12.03 -39.25
CA ASP A 355 36.13 12.74 -40.03
C ASP A 355 34.78 12.02 -40.28
N GLY A 356 33.59 12.56 -39.97
CA GLY A 356 33.16 13.95 -39.94
C GLY A 356 32.17 14.17 -41.10
N SER A 357 30.86 14.19 -40.84
CA SER A 357 29.82 14.97 -41.57
C SER A 357 28.38 14.49 -41.28
N ASP A 358 27.57 15.42 -40.78
CA ASP A 358 26.12 15.50 -40.95
C ASP A 358 25.85 16.31 -42.24
N PRO A 359 24.78 16.07 -43.03
CA PRO A 359 23.53 16.81 -42.75
C PRO A 359 22.23 16.10 -43.20
N ALA A 360 21.09 16.43 -42.58
CA ALA A 360 19.92 17.05 -43.26
C ALA A 360 18.67 17.11 -42.37
N GLY A 361 18.05 18.31 -42.32
CA GLY A 361 16.80 18.58 -41.60
C GLY A 361 15.52 18.32 -42.41
N GLY A 362 14.40 18.29 -41.69
CA GLY A 362 13.04 18.28 -42.23
C GLY A 362 12.04 18.78 -41.19
N VAL A 363 11.33 19.86 -41.51
CA VAL A 363 10.30 20.53 -40.70
C VAL A 363 8.90 20.08 -41.14
N VAL A 364 8.00 19.67 -40.23
CA VAL A 364 6.54 19.69 -40.47
C VAL A 364 5.71 19.99 -39.20
N ARG A 365 5.08 21.17 -39.24
CA ARG A 365 3.75 21.66 -38.80
C ARG A 365 2.95 21.03 -37.63
N ALA A 366 2.42 21.95 -36.82
CA ALA A 366 1.32 21.78 -35.87
C ALA A 366 -0.07 21.82 -36.53
N GLY A 367 -1.03 21.10 -35.95
CA GLY A 367 -2.46 21.26 -36.18
C GLY A 367 -3.32 20.27 -35.38
N GLY A 368 -4.36 20.77 -34.72
CA GLY A 368 -5.57 19.99 -34.39
C GLY A 368 -5.89 19.82 -32.91
N ASP A 369 -6.76 20.69 -32.38
CA ASP A 369 -7.52 20.51 -31.15
C ASP A 369 -8.47 19.29 -31.24
N ALA A 370 -8.59 18.53 -30.15
CA ALA A 370 -9.78 17.73 -29.86
C ALA A 370 -10.01 17.65 -28.34
N ALA A 371 -11.13 18.22 -27.91
CA ALA A 371 -11.61 18.27 -26.55
C ALA A 371 -12.09 16.90 -26.04
N ILE A 372 -11.83 16.59 -24.77
CA ILE A 372 -12.62 15.60 -24.02
C ILE A 372 -13.24 16.33 -22.82
N GLY A 373 -14.55 16.57 -22.95
CA GLY A 373 -15.42 16.95 -21.85
C GLY A 373 -15.86 15.73 -21.04
N GLY A 374 -15.96 15.90 -19.73
CA GLY A 374 -16.45 14.88 -18.81
C GLY A 374 -16.27 15.30 -17.36
N GLY A 375 -16.92 16.38 -16.96
CA GLY A 375 -16.83 16.91 -15.60
C GLY A 375 -17.53 16.04 -14.56
N ARG A 376 -16.82 15.68 -13.48
CA ARG A 376 -17.43 15.37 -12.18
C ARG A 376 -17.26 16.57 -11.26
N ARG A 377 -18.38 17.15 -10.81
CA ARG A 377 -18.42 18.15 -9.74
C ARG A 377 -18.02 17.47 -8.41
N VAL A 378 -17.03 18.03 -7.73
CA VAL A 378 -16.75 17.71 -6.32
C VAL A 378 -17.18 18.93 -5.49
N VAL A 379 -18.15 18.73 -4.61
CA VAL A 379 -18.52 19.68 -3.56
C VAL A 379 -17.52 19.47 -2.43
N ALA A 380 -16.62 20.44 -2.21
CA ALA A 380 -15.67 20.40 -1.11
C ALA A 380 -16.26 21.06 0.14
N ALA A 381 -16.24 20.34 1.25
CA ALA A 381 -16.54 20.86 2.58
C ALA A 381 -15.48 21.89 3.02
N ARG A 382 -15.90 22.75 3.95
CA ARG A 382 -15.29 24.02 4.33
C ARG A 382 -13.82 23.92 4.77
N GLY A 383 -13.00 24.85 4.26
CA GLY A 383 -11.83 25.38 4.97
C GLY A 383 -10.48 24.74 4.72
N ALA A 384 -9.99 24.71 3.48
CA ALA A 384 -8.55 24.65 3.17
C ALA A 384 -8.30 25.04 1.70
N VAL A 385 -7.50 26.10 1.46
CA VAL A 385 -7.00 26.42 0.11
C VAL A 385 -5.76 25.57 -0.14
N PHE A 386 -5.91 24.45 -0.86
CA PHE A 386 -4.78 23.65 -1.32
C PHE A 386 -4.21 24.22 -2.62
N LEU A 387 -3.04 24.86 -2.56
CA LEU A 387 -2.22 25.07 -3.77
C LEU A 387 -1.47 23.77 -4.07
N ARG A 388 -1.95 22.99 -5.07
CA ARG A 388 -1.21 21.85 -5.60
C ARG A 388 0.02 22.29 -6.40
N ARG A 389 1.09 21.52 -6.24
CA ARG A 389 2.38 21.55 -6.96
C ARG A 389 2.16 21.51 -8.48
N TRP A 390 2.73 22.46 -9.22
CA TRP A 390 2.82 22.39 -10.68
C TRP A 390 4.00 21.52 -11.10
N ILE A 391 3.74 20.50 -11.92
CA ILE A 391 4.73 19.82 -12.76
C ILE A 391 4.50 20.38 -14.17
N ALA A 392 5.42 21.21 -14.66
CA ALA A 392 5.45 21.54 -16.07
C ALA A 392 5.90 20.29 -16.84
N CYS A 393 5.08 19.82 -17.78
CA CYS A 393 5.52 18.81 -18.75
C CYS A 393 6.62 19.42 -19.62
N GLY A 394 7.87 18.99 -19.43
CA GLY A 394 8.99 19.35 -20.30
C GLY A 394 10.36 19.39 -19.61
N ASN A 395 11.14 18.33 -19.83
CA ASN A 395 12.61 18.20 -19.63
C ASN A 395 13.15 18.13 -18.16
N PRO A 396 13.89 17.08 -17.73
CA PRO A 396 14.14 16.77 -16.31
C PRO A 396 15.28 17.55 -15.62
N THR A 397 15.83 18.62 -16.20
CA THR A 397 17.13 19.16 -15.77
C THR A 397 17.12 20.54 -15.11
N ARG A 398 16.00 21.03 -14.54
CA ARG A 398 16.00 22.35 -13.84
C ARG A 398 15.25 22.37 -12.50
N PRO A 399 15.74 23.17 -11.51
CA PRO A 399 15.33 23.07 -10.10
C PRO A 399 13.96 23.69 -9.79
N SER A 400 13.36 23.17 -8.71
CA SER A 400 12.08 23.54 -8.11
C SER A 400 11.94 25.05 -7.81
N LEU A 401 10.77 25.63 -8.11
CA LEU A 401 10.38 26.99 -7.73
C LEU A 401 9.66 27.01 -6.37
N PHE A 402 9.82 28.09 -5.60
CA PHE A 402 9.16 28.30 -4.31
C PHE A 402 8.47 29.67 -4.24
N LEU A 403 7.30 29.73 -3.58
CA LEU A 403 6.63 30.99 -3.21
C LEU A 403 6.93 31.27 -1.72
N ARG A 404 7.37 32.48 -1.38
CA ARG A 404 7.65 32.89 0.00
C ARG A 404 6.72 34.04 0.40
N GLY A 405 6.09 33.97 1.58
CA GLY A 405 5.32 35.08 2.17
C GLY A 405 3.86 34.82 2.58
N ALA A 406 3.43 33.58 2.76
CA ALA A 406 2.13 33.29 3.36
C ALA A 406 2.29 33.00 4.87
N ASP A 407 2.22 34.02 5.72
CA ASP A 407 2.15 33.83 7.16
C ASP A 407 0.73 33.48 7.60
N ALA A 408 0.61 32.68 8.67
CA ALA A 408 -0.63 32.17 9.25
C ALA A 408 -1.61 33.26 9.76
N ALA A 409 -1.25 34.54 9.66
CA ALA A 409 -2.12 35.67 10.00
C ALA A 409 -3.23 35.94 8.97
N ASP A 410 -3.11 35.45 7.73
CA ASP A 410 -4.07 35.76 6.65
C ASP A 410 -5.34 34.89 6.63
N ALA A 411 -5.37 33.76 7.35
CA ALA A 411 -6.56 32.93 7.46
C ALA A 411 -7.64 33.53 8.39
N ASN A 412 -7.25 34.47 9.28
CA ASN A 412 -8.13 35.03 10.30
C ASN A 412 -8.84 36.34 9.90
N ALA A 413 -8.54 36.92 8.73
CA ALA A 413 -9.22 38.14 8.27
C ALA A 413 -10.64 37.90 7.71
N VAL A 414 -11.08 36.64 7.59
CA VAL A 414 -12.41 36.27 7.06
C VAL A 414 -13.40 35.91 8.18
N GLY A 415 -12.95 35.91 9.44
CA GLY A 415 -13.70 35.30 10.54
C GLY A 415 -14.50 36.23 11.45
N ARG A 416 -14.37 37.56 11.35
CA ARG A 416 -15.05 38.48 12.29
C ARG A 416 -15.55 39.75 11.59
N ASP A 417 -16.72 39.68 10.99
CA ASP A 417 -17.78 40.63 11.29
C ASP A 417 -19.14 40.05 10.83
N LYS A 418 -19.92 39.56 11.77
CA LYS A 418 -21.32 39.13 11.55
C LYS A 418 -22.21 39.97 12.45
N THR A 419 -22.09 41.28 12.32
CA THR A 419 -23.08 42.20 12.87
C THR A 419 -23.30 43.33 11.87
N GLN A 420 -24.54 43.41 11.39
CA GLN A 420 -25.11 44.54 10.64
C GLN A 420 -24.75 44.66 9.14
N GLY A 421 -25.67 44.20 8.29
CA GLY A 421 -26.38 45.04 7.31
C GLY A 421 -25.66 45.78 6.17
N ASP A 422 -24.34 45.89 6.11
CA ASP A 422 -23.67 46.73 5.11
C ASP A 422 -22.74 45.95 4.17
N ARG A 423 -22.92 46.19 2.86
CA ARG A 423 -22.07 45.67 1.77
C ARG A 423 -20.69 46.32 1.85
N VAL A 424 -19.67 45.57 2.25
CA VAL A 424 -18.27 46.01 2.19
C VAL A 424 -17.61 45.49 0.90
N ASP A 425 -17.32 46.39 -0.04
CA ASP A 425 -16.48 46.12 -1.22
C ASP A 425 -15.01 45.97 -0.74
N ILE A 426 -14.58 44.74 -0.41
CA ILE A 426 -13.17 44.48 -0.12
C ILE A 426 -12.45 44.19 -1.45
N GLN A 427 -11.65 45.16 -1.91
CA GLN A 427 -10.62 44.92 -2.94
C GLN A 427 -9.28 44.78 -2.24
N SER A 428 -8.73 43.57 -2.16
CA SER A 428 -7.31 43.39 -1.84
C SER A 428 -6.56 43.01 -3.10
N ASN A 429 -5.55 43.83 -3.44
CA ASN A 429 -4.55 43.52 -4.46
C ASN A 429 -3.26 43.16 -3.70
N ARG A 430 -2.82 41.91 -3.76
CA ARG A 430 -1.54 41.49 -3.16
C ARG A 430 -0.60 40.94 -4.22
N LYS A 431 0.68 41.33 -4.13
CA LYS A 431 1.76 40.88 -5.01
C LYS A 431 2.63 39.87 -4.28
N TYR A 432 2.96 38.75 -4.93
CA TYR A 432 3.88 37.75 -4.41
C TYR A 432 5.03 37.53 -5.39
N ASN A 433 6.26 37.70 -4.93
CA ASN A 433 7.44 37.48 -5.78
C ASN A 433 7.71 35.98 -5.94
N ILE A 434 8.20 35.62 -7.11
CA ILE A 434 8.59 34.27 -7.49
C ILE A 434 10.10 34.24 -7.53
N LEU A 435 10.71 33.41 -6.68
CA LEU A 435 12.15 33.27 -6.60
C LEU A 435 12.59 31.88 -7.05
N ARG A 436 13.76 31.79 -7.69
CA ARG A 436 14.48 30.52 -7.86
C ARG A 436 15.11 30.08 -6.54
N ALA A 437 15.50 28.81 -6.46
CA ALA A 437 16.16 28.24 -5.28
C ALA A 437 17.46 28.95 -4.88
N ASN A 438 18.11 29.67 -5.81
CA ASN A 438 19.30 30.50 -5.55
C ASN A 438 18.96 31.95 -5.13
N GLY A 439 17.68 32.28 -4.92
CA GLY A 439 17.22 33.61 -4.52
C GLY A 439 17.01 34.62 -5.66
N GLU A 440 17.21 34.23 -6.92
CA GLU A 440 16.97 35.10 -8.08
C GLU A 440 15.47 35.37 -8.29
N ASP A 441 15.08 36.65 -8.34
CA ASP A 441 13.70 37.08 -8.64
C ASP A 441 13.41 36.92 -10.13
N ILE A 442 12.39 36.12 -10.43
CA ILE A 442 12.01 35.75 -11.80
C ILE A 442 10.60 36.24 -12.18
N GLY A 443 9.93 36.98 -11.29
CA GLY A 443 8.61 37.55 -11.57
C GLY A 443 7.75 37.70 -10.32
N HIS A 444 6.50 38.10 -10.54
CA HIS A 444 5.52 38.22 -9.45
C HIS A 444 4.13 37.76 -9.88
N VAL A 445 3.31 37.40 -8.89
CA VAL A 445 1.89 37.07 -9.02
C VAL A 445 1.05 38.14 -8.35
N ASP A 446 0.14 38.73 -9.11
CA ASP A 446 -0.88 39.64 -8.57
C ASP A 446 -2.16 38.84 -8.27
N LEU A 447 -2.59 38.83 -7.02
CA LEU A 447 -3.86 38.25 -6.56
C LEU A 447 -4.85 39.37 -6.31
N LYS A 448 -5.97 39.33 -7.03
CA LYS A 448 -7.11 40.23 -6.85
C LYS A 448 -8.32 39.45 -6.36
N ILE A 449 -8.83 39.84 -5.20
CA ILE A 449 -10.06 39.29 -4.61
C ILE A 449 -11.14 40.37 -4.72
N SER A 450 -12.25 40.08 -5.40
CA SER A 450 -13.44 40.94 -5.38
C SER A 450 -14.65 40.15 -4.92
N GLN A 451 -15.40 40.65 -3.94
CA GLN A 451 -16.70 40.11 -3.57
C GLN A 451 -17.81 40.80 -4.36
N ARG A 452 -18.40 40.08 -5.33
CA ARG A 452 -19.82 40.24 -5.68
C ARG A 452 -20.40 38.85 -5.84
N ASP A 453 -21.01 38.38 -4.76
CA ASP A 453 -21.77 37.12 -4.61
C ASP A 453 -21.04 35.80 -4.95
N LYS A 454 -19.80 35.86 -5.44
CA LYS A 454 -18.86 34.75 -5.67
C LYS A 454 -17.43 35.26 -5.46
N VAL A 455 -16.59 34.49 -4.77
CA VAL A 455 -15.16 34.82 -4.66
C VAL A 455 -14.52 34.60 -6.02
N ARG A 456 -14.03 35.68 -6.62
CA ARG A 456 -13.23 35.65 -7.84
C ARG A 456 -11.77 35.84 -7.48
N ILE A 457 -10.93 34.89 -7.88
CA ILE A 457 -9.47 34.97 -7.76
C ILE A 457 -8.91 35.09 -9.17
N ASP A 458 -8.45 36.29 -9.53
CA ASP A 458 -7.66 36.50 -10.74
C ASP A 458 -6.17 36.49 -10.34
N ALA A 459 -5.39 35.57 -10.92
CA ALA A 459 -3.94 35.48 -10.73
C ALA A 459 -3.24 35.80 -12.06
N SER A 460 -2.37 36.81 -12.05
CA SER A 460 -1.59 37.22 -13.23
C SER A 460 -0.10 37.01 -12.94
N VAL A 461 0.58 36.17 -13.73
CA VAL A 461 2.02 35.90 -13.60
C VAL A 461 2.78 36.74 -14.60
N HIS A 462 3.65 37.62 -14.13
CA HIS A 462 4.56 38.39 -14.98
C HIS A 462 5.97 37.80 -14.87
N SER A 463 6.33 36.93 -15.82
CA SER A 463 7.71 36.43 -15.98
C SER A 463 8.27 36.85 -17.34
N ARG A 464 9.60 37.01 -17.45
CA ARG A 464 10.26 37.21 -18.75
C ARG A 464 10.16 35.94 -19.59
N GLY A 465 9.06 35.80 -20.34
CA GLY A 465 8.92 34.80 -21.42
C GLY A 465 7.70 33.88 -21.39
N TYR A 466 6.83 33.92 -20.37
CA TYR A 466 5.64 33.06 -20.32
C TYR A 466 4.43 33.78 -19.71
N TYR A 467 3.26 33.64 -20.35
CA TYR A 467 1.95 34.09 -19.85
C TYR A 467 1.07 32.87 -19.54
N VAL A 468 0.47 32.83 -18.36
CA VAL A 468 -0.58 31.85 -18.00
C VAL A 468 -1.72 32.61 -17.31
N PHE A 469 -2.95 32.41 -17.78
CA PHE A 469 -4.16 32.95 -17.16
C PHE A 469 -4.95 31.82 -16.50
N TRP A 470 -5.44 32.05 -15.27
CA TRP A 470 -6.35 31.13 -14.59
C TRP A 470 -7.63 31.85 -14.15
N ARG A 471 -8.79 31.22 -14.33
CA ARG A 471 -10.10 31.67 -13.84
C ARG A 471 -10.78 30.52 -13.09
N GLY A 472 -11.07 30.71 -11.81
CA GLY A 472 -11.88 29.77 -11.02
C GLY A 472 -12.94 30.49 -10.20
N TRP A 473 -14.11 29.85 -10.05
CA TRP A 473 -15.23 30.33 -9.25
C TRP A 473 -15.52 29.34 -8.12
N GLN A 474 -15.74 29.83 -6.91
CA GLN A 474 -16.34 29.06 -5.81
C GLN A 474 -17.81 29.46 -5.65
N ALA A 475 -18.71 28.48 -5.65
CA ALA A 475 -20.12 28.67 -5.28
C ALA A 475 -20.31 28.25 -3.81
N ASN A 476 -21.09 29.01 -3.05
CA ASN A 476 -21.39 28.78 -1.63
C ASN A 476 -22.12 27.47 -1.36
#